data_AF-A0A970NYF2-F1
#
_entry.id   AF-A0A970NYF2-F1
#
_cell.length_a   1.000
_cell.length_b   1.000
_cell.length_c   1.000
_cell.angle_alpha   90.00
_cell.angle_beta   90.00
_cell.angle_gamma   90.00
#
_symmetry.space_group_name_H-M   'P 1'
#
loop_
_entity.id
_entity.type
_entity.pdbx_description
1 polymer ?
#
loop_
_entity_poly.entity_id
_entity_poly.type
_entity_poly.pdbx_seq_one_letter_code
_entity_poly.pdbx_strand_id
1 'polypeptide(L)'
;MKKPRIILFLLIINLLGCYNSNSILPKAKINHLEKYHCWPYDVTVYSVKNIKIDSLFYTYPLKQYFGNNTKYNISTWKKYDDSDWKKYDDSDTLIWSGMNKVLEQCDDNIELYMHIMKGEEIYYSGSYHYMENREGKKERSYEKILFLDLKSNKLHVFKDINKLW
;
A
#
# COMPACT_ATOMS: atom_id res chain seq x y z
N MET A 1 45.74 -15.99 50.24
CA MET A 1 44.59 -15.06 50.38
C MET A 1 43.68 -15.23 49.16
N LYS A 2 42.40 -15.52 49.38
CA LYS A 2 41.38 -15.74 48.35
C LYS A 2 40.68 -14.41 48.00
N LYS A 3 40.47 -14.13 46.71
CA LYS A 3 39.35 -13.38 46.07
C LYS A 3 39.74 -12.96 44.64
N PRO A 4 38.80 -12.73 43.72
CA PRO A 4 37.59 -13.51 43.44
C PRO A 4 37.51 -13.94 41.95
N ARG A 5 36.61 -14.89 41.69
CA ARG A 5 36.17 -15.30 40.36
C ARG A 5 35.49 -14.12 39.64
N ILE A 6 35.99 -13.72 38.47
CA ILE A 6 35.21 -12.94 37.52
C ILE A 6 34.54 -13.95 36.58
N ILE A 7 33.28 -14.22 36.91
CA ILE A 7 32.30 -14.79 35.99
C ILE A 7 31.98 -13.65 35.01
N LEU A 8 32.44 -13.74 33.77
CA LEU A 8 31.90 -12.94 32.68
C LEU A 8 31.16 -13.85 31.70
N PHE A 9 30.02 -14.35 32.18
CA PHE A 9 28.94 -14.83 31.34
C PHE A 9 28.23 -13.59 30.77
N LEU A 10 28.68 -13.14 29.60
CA LEU A 10 27.96 -12.17 28.75
C LEU A 10 27.96 -12.79 27.35
N LEU A 11 27.07 -13.74 27.08
CA LEU A 11 25.73 -13.45 26.55
C LEU A 11 25.81 -12.56 25.28
N ILE A 12 26.62 -12.97 24.31
CA ILE A 12 26.48 -12.58 22.90
C ILE A 12 25.41 -13.48 22.27
N ILE A 13 24.19 -13.36 22.79
CA ILE A 13 22.96 -13.77 22.12
C ILE A 13 22.04 -12.56 22.30
N ASN A 14 21.43 -12.10 21.21
CA ASN A 14 20.41 -11.04 21.12
C ASN A 14 20.81 -9.65 20.61
N LEU A 15 21.57 -9.53 19.52
CA LEU A 15 21.54 -8.29 18.71
C LEU A 15 21.71 -8.55 17.20
N LEU A 16 20.81 -9.32 16.60
CA LEU A 16 20.22 -8.96 15.31
C LEU A 16 18.74 -9.32 15.39
N GLY A 17 17.99 -8.38 15.97
CA GLY A 17 16.58 -8.51 16.26
C GLY A 17 15.74 -8.74 15.01
N CYS A 18 14.60 -9.38 15.27
CA CYS A 18 13.36 -9.39 14.49
C CYS A 18 13.40 -8.61 13.17
N TYR A 19 13.20 -9.29 12.04
CA TYR A 19 12.62 -8.65 10.85
C TYR A 19 11.18 -8.21 11.17
N ASN A 20 11.04 -7.18 11.99
CA ASN A 20 9.83 -6.38 12.07
C ASN A 20 9.86 -5.38 10.91
N SER A 21 9.96 -5.90 9.69
CA SER A 21 9.76 -5.04 8.54
C SER A 21 8.25 -4.97 8.33
N ASN A 22 7.63 -3.88 8.79
CA ASN A 22 6.36 -3.37 8.24
C ASN A 22 6.56 -2.96 6.77
N SER A 23 7.25 -3.79 5.99
CA SER A 23 7.66 -3.48 4.64
C SER A 23 6.45 -3.61 3.75
N ILE A 24 6.24 -2.58 2.94
CA ILE A 24 5.14 -2.53 1.98
C ILE A 24 5.45 -3.40 0.76
N LEU A 25 6.73 -3.62 0.49
CA LEU A 25 7.23 -4.31 -0.70
C LEU A 25 8.32 -5.32 -0.34
N PRO A 26 8.42 -6.46 -1.05
CA PRO A 26 9.47 -7.43 -0.81
C PRO A 26 10.84 -6.86 -1.20
N LYS A 27 11.74 -6.72 -0.20
CA LYS A 27 13.16 -6.33 -0.38
C LYS A 27 13.41 -4.99 -1.09
N ALA A 28 12.39 -4.14 -1.23
CA ALA A 28 12.53 -2.83 -1.83
C ALA A 28 13.15 -1.82 -0.85
N LYS A 29 13.95 -0.89 -1.36
CA LYS A 29 14.38 0.28 -0.59
C LYS A 29 13.36 1.40 -0.80
N ILE A 30 12.78 1.90 0.27
CA ILE A 30 11.72 2.91 0.24
C ILE A 30 12.24 4.16 0.96
N ASN A 31 12.22 5.32 0.30
CA ASN A 31 12.56 6.60 0.93
C ASN A 31 11.42 7.59 0.73
N HIS A 32 11.04 8.30 1.79
CA HIS A 32 10.03 9.36 1.72
C HIS A 32 10.45 10.45 0.74
N LEU A 33 9.51 10.92 -0.08
CA LEU A 33 9.68 12.07 -0.95
C LEU A 33 8.87 13.25 -0.40
N GLU A 34 7.56 13.08 -0.32
CA GLU A 34 6.64 14.16 -0.02
C GLU A 34 5.33 13.65 0.60
N LYS A 35 4.60 14.59 1.20
CA LYS A 35 3.27 14.37 1.75
C LYS A 35 2.39 15.55 1.37
N TYR A 36 1.19 15.29 0.88
CA TYR A 36 0.19 16.32 0.57
C TYR A 36 -1.22 15.83 0.89
N HIS A 37 -2.17 16.74 0.81
CA HIS A 37 -3.57 16.48 1.08
C HIS A 37 -4.38 16.52 -0.23
N CYS A 38 -5.23 15.53 -0.40
CA CYS A 38 -5.96 15.25 -1.63
C CYS A 38 -7.34 14.72 -1.25
N TRP A 39 -8.27 15.61 -0.90
CA TRP A 39 -9.54 15.26 -0.26
C TRP A 39 -10.25 14.09 -0.96
N PRO A 40 -10.68 13.02 -0.24
CA PRO A 40 -10.66 12.83 1.22
C PRO A 40 -9.41 12.08 1.75
N TYR A 41 -8.26 12.19 1.09
CA TYR A 41 -7.06 11.44 1.42
C TYR A 41 -5.90 12.33 1.87
N ASP A 42 -5.13 11.84 2.84
CA ASP A 42 -3.74 12.21 3.01
C ASP A 42 -2.89 11.29 2.14
N VAL A 43 -2.03 11.86 1.30
CA VAL A 43 -1.16 11.10 0.40
C VAL A 43 0.28 11.23 0.84
N THR A 44 0.96 10.10 1.00
CA THR A 44 2.41 10.05 1.21
C THR A 44 3.06 9.36 0.03
N VAL A 45 4.07 10.01 -0.56
CA VAL A 45 4.78 9.50 -1.73
C VAL A 45 6.19 9.07 -1.32
N TYR A 46 6.58 7.90 -1.79
CA TYR A 46 7.92 7.35 -1.57
C TYR A 46 8.60 7.06 -2.90
N SER A 47 9.91 7.29 -2.96
CA SER A 47 10.75 6.69 -3.98
C SER A 47 11.02 5.24 -3.61
N VAL A 48 11.01 4.36 -4.60
CA VAL A 48 11.23 2.93 -4.42
C VAL A 48 12.37 2.47 -5.32
N LYS A 49 13.26 1.62 -4.80
CA LYS A 49 14.34 1.00 -5.58
C LYS A 49 14.35 -0.51 -5.36
N ASN A 50 14.94 -1.23 -6.32
CA ASN A 50 15.08 -2.69 -6.31
C ASN A 50 13.74 -3.43 -6.32
N ILE A 51 12.74 -2.89 -7.04
CA ILE A 51 11.46 -3.56 -7.22
C ILE A 51 11.67 -4.79 -8.11
N LYS A 52 11.07 -5.91 -7.73
CA LYS A 52 10.98 -7.12 -8.56
C LYS A 52 9.52 -7.52 -8.65
N ILE A 53 8.99 -7.58 -9.88
CA ILE A 53 7.64 -8.06 -10.16
C ILE A 53 7.73 -9.55 -10.50
N ASP A 54 7.73 -10.38 -9.46
CA ASP A 54 7.77 -11.84 -9.56
C ASP A 54 6.58 -12.46 -8.80
N SER A 55 6.54 -13.79 -8.69
CA SER A 55 5.46 -14.47 -7.97
C SER A 55 5.37 -14.07 -6.49
N LEU A 56 6.48 -13.69 -5.86
CA LEU A 56 6.49 -13.22 -4.48
C LEU A 56 5.78 -11.87 -4.37
N PHE A 57 5.93 -10.97 -5.34
CA PHE A 57 5.25 -9.67 -5.34
C PHE A 57 3.72 -9.81 -5.21
N TYR A 58 3.10 -10.69 -6.00
CA TYR A 58 1.65 -10.89 -6.01
C TYR A 58 1.12 -11.63 -4.78
N THR A 59 1.97 -12.38 -4.08
CA THR A 59 1.60 -13.17 -2.89
C THR A 59 2.14 -12.56 -1.59
N TYR A 60 2.79 -11.39 -1.68
CA TYR A 60 3.46 -10.78 -0.55
C TYR A 60 2.45 -10.42 0.56
N PRO A 61 2.68 -10.86 1.81
CA PRO A 61 1.70 -10.66 2.89
C PRO A 61 1.72 -9.21 3.37
N LEU A 62 0.72 -8.43 2.99
CA LEU A 62 0.60 -7.02 3.39
C LEU A 62 -0.07 -6.81 4.75
N LYS A 63 -0.53 -7.89 5.40
CA LYS A 63 -1.18 -7.83 6.71
C LYS A 63 -0.33 -7.16 7.78
N GLN A 64 0.98 -7.35 7.75
CA GLN A 64 1.90 -6.71 8.69
C GLN A 64 1.99 -5.19 8.49
N TYR A 65 1.90 -4.72 7.24
CA TYR A 65 1.93 -3.29 6.94
C TYR A 65 0.62 -2.57 7.29
N PHE A 66 -0.53 -3.15 6.92
CA PHE A 66 -1.83 -2.52 7.21
C PHE A 66 -2.31 -2.74 8.65
N GLY A 67 -1.81 -3.76 9.33
CA GLY A 67 -2.23 -4.15 10.67
C GLY A 67 -3.30 -5.26 10.67
N ASN A 68 -3.59 -5.77 11.88
CA ASN A 68 -4.51 -6.89 12.12
C ASN A 68 -5.93 -6.42 12.51
N ASN A 69 -6.51 -5.49 11.76
CA ASN A 69 -7.89 -5.07 12.03
C ASN A 69 -8.90 -5.98 11.30
N THR A 70 -9.71 -6.73 12.03
CA THR A 70 -10.71 -7.66 11.47
C THR A 70 -11.84 -6.97 10.71
N LYS A 71 -12.02 -5.66 10.89
CA LYS A 71 -12.98 -4.84 10.14
C LYS A 71 -12.62 -4.73 8.66
N TYR A 72 -11.33 -4.81 8.33
CA TYR A 72 -10.83 -4.55 6.98
C TYR A 72 -10.27 -5.81 6.32
N ASN A 73 -10.58 -5.96 5.05
CA ASN A 73 -9.95 -6.90 4.14
C ASN A 73 -8.69 -6.25 3.56
N ILE A 74 -7.68 -7.06 3.30
CA ILE A 74 -6.41 -6.62 2.72
C ILE A 74 -6.26 -7.30 1.38
N SER A 75 -6.17 -6.51 0.31
CA SER A 75 -5.91 -7.06 -1.02
C SER A 75 -4.44 -7.37 -1.22
N THR A 76 -4.15 -8.36 -2.06
CA THR A 76 -2.81 -8.52 -2.63
C THR A 76 -2.52 -7.43 -3.67
N TRP A 77 -1.27 -7.36 -4.11
CA TRP A 77 -0.90 -6.52 -5.26
C TRP A 77 -1.56 -7.04 -6.53
N LYS A 78 -2.17 -6.13 -7.29
CA LYS A 78 -2.75 -6.39 -8.60
C LYS A 78 -2.23 -5.36 -9.60
N LYS A 79 -2.08 -5.74 -10.87
CA LYS A 79 -1.80 -4.75 -11.92
C LYS A 79 -3.04 -3.87 -12.08
N TYR A 80 -2.82 -2.58 -12.22
CA TYR A 80 -3.83 -1.63 -12.64
C TYR A 80 -3.96 -1.78 -14.16
N ASP A 81 -4.98 -2.49 -14.61
CA ASP A 81 -5.28 -2.67 -16.03
C ASP A 81 -6.53 -1.85 -16.37
N ASP A 82 -6.40 -0.98 -17.36
CA ASP A 82 -7.52 -0.18 -17.84
C ASP A 82 -8.65 -1.09 -18.31
N SER A 83 -8.37 -2.27 -18.89
CA SER A 83 -9.34 -3.20 -19.48
C SER A 83 -10.32 -3.88 -18.50
N ASP A 84 -10.06 -3.81 -17.19
CA ASP A 84 -10.98 -4.33 -16.16
C ASP A 84 -12.25 -3.49 -16.00
N TRP A 85 -12.31 -2.26 -16.56
CA TRP A 85 -13.55 -1.46 -16.61
C TRP A 85 -14.69 -2.12 -17.40
N LYS A 86 -14.34 -2.98 -18.37
CA LYS A 86 -15.28 -3.62 -19.29
C LYS A 86 -15.59 -5.07 -18.93
N LYS A 87 -14.90 -5.63 -17.94
CA LYS A 87 -14.97 -7.06 -17.62
C LYS A 87 -15.61 -7.30 -16.25
N TYR A 88 -16.94 -7.31 -16.30
CA TYR A 88 -17.87 -7.90 -15.34
C TYR A 88 -18.12 -7.20 -14.00
N ASP A 89 -19.36 -7.46 -13.57
CA ASP A 89 -20.15 -7.16 -12.38
C ASP A 89 -19.52 -7.63 -11.05
N ASP A 90 -18.19 -7.48 -10.92
CA ASP A 90 -17.46 -7.80 -9.70
C ASP A 90 -16.77 -6.53 -9.18
N SER A 91 -16.86 -6.32 -7.87
CA SER A 91 -16.49 -5.14 -7.04
C SER A 91 -15.25 -4.29 -7.38
N ASP A 92 -14.39 -4.70 -8.32
CA ASP A 92 -13.16 -4.01 -8.72
C ASP A 92 -13.43 -2.83 -9.68
N THR A 93 -14.49 -2.86 -10.50
CA THR A 93 -14.89 -1.75 -11.41
C THR A 93 -15.25 -0.45 -10.66
N LEU A 94 -15.72 -0.59 -9.42
CA LEU A 94 -16.12 0.52 -8.55
C LEU A 94 -14.93 1.25 -7.91
N ILE A 95 -13.78 0.57 -7.80
CA ILE A 95 -12.52 1.19 -7.36
C ILE A 95 -12.13 2.31 -8.33
N TRP A 96 -12.32 2.05 -9.63
CA TRP A 96 -11.99 2.94 -10.73
C TRP A 96 -12.88 4.20 -10.73
N SER A 97 -14.20 4.06 -10.56
CA SER A 97 -15.12 5.21 -10.58
C SER A 97 -14.92 6.15 -9.38
N GLY A 98 -14.58 5.58 -8.22
CA GLY A 98 -14.31 6.34 -7.00
C GLY A 98 -12.97 7.06 -7.07
N MET A 99 -11.88 6.37 -7.42
CA MET A 99 -10.54 6.95 -7.36
C MET A 99 -10.17 7.81 -8.57
N ASN A 100 -10.72 7.58 -9.75
CA ASN A 100 -10.37 8.42 -10.90
C ASN A 100 -10.74 9.88 -10.69
N LYS A 101 -11.91 10.15 -10.11
CA LYS A 101 -12.30 11.52 -9.77
C LYS A 101 -11.36 12.16 -8.76
N VAL A 102 -10.92 11.40 -7.77
CA VAL A 102 -9.97 11.87 -6.75
C VAL A 102 -8.58 12.12 -7.35
N LEU A 103 -8.10 11.21 -8.20
CA LEU A 103 -6.81 11.31 -8.88
C LEU A 103 -6.78 12.44 -9.91
N GLU A 104 -7.90 12.69 -10.60
CA GLU A 104 -8.07 13.77 -11.57
C GLU A 104 -8.11 15.16 -10.90
N GLN A 105 -8.78 15.28 -9.75
CA GLN A 105 -9.02 16.55 -9.07
C GLN A 105 -7.84 17.05 -8.22
N CYS A 106 -6.71 16.37 -8.28
CA CYS A 106 -5.62 16.54 -7.34
C CYS A 106 -4.33 16.85 -8.08
N ASP A 107 -3.97 18.14 -8.12
CA ASP A 107 -2.84 18.65 -8.91
C ASP A 107 -1.53 17.92 -8.57
N ASP A 108 -1.29 17.63 -7.29
CA ASP A 108 -0.10 16.91 -6.80
C ASP A 108 -0.07 15.40 -7.21
N ASN A 109 -1.16 14.88 -7.77
CA ASN A 109 -1.30 13.51 -8.26
C ASN A 109 -1.31 13.39 -9.80
N ILE A 110 -1.19 14.50 -10.52
CA ILE A 110 -1.40 14.53 -11.96
C ILE A 110 -0.46 13.59 -12.72
N GLU A 111 0.78 13.40 -12.25
CA GLU A 111 1.73 12.45 -12.83
C GLU A 111 1.21 11.01 -12.77
N LEU A 112 0.77 10.57 -11.57
CA LEU A 112 0.19 9.23 -11.37
C LEU A 112 -1.05 9.05 -12.24
N TYR A 113 -1.95 10.04 -12.26
CA TYR A 113 -3.15 10.03 -13.10
C TYR A 113 -2.79 9.90 -14.59
N MET A 114 -1.84 10.68 -15.08
CA MET A 114 -1.40 10.61 -16.47
C MET A 114 -0.77 9.25 -16.82
N HIS A 115 0.00 8.65 -15.93
CA HIS A 115 0.57 7.31 -16.14
C HIS A 115 -0.52 6.23 -16.18
N ILE A 116 -1.53 6.33 -15.31
CA ILE A 116 -2.73 5.48 -15.36
C ILE A 116 -3.42 5.60 -16.71
N MET A 117 -3.72 6.83 -17.14
CA MET A 117 -4.45 7.09 -18.39
C MET A 117 -3.67 6.66 -19.65
N LYS A 118 -2.35 6.55 -19.57
CA LYS A 118 -1.48 6.06 -20.64
C LYS A 118 -1.31 4.53 -20.63
N GLY A 119 -1.88 3.83 -19.66
CA GLY A 119 -1.71 2.38 -19.50
C GLY A 119 -0.28 1.97 -19.11
N GLU A 120 0.44 2.84 -18.39
CA GLU A 120 1.76 2.51 -17.85
C GLU A 120 1.67 1.43 -16.77
N GLU A 121 2.79 0.80 -16.44
CA GLU A 121 2.83 -0.30 -15.45
C GLU A 121 2.63 0.19 -14.02
N ILE A 122 1.37 0.18 -13.60
CA ILE A 122 0.96 0.55 -12.25
C ILE A 122 0.38 -0.68 -11.56
N TYR A 123 0.66 -0.80 -10.27
CA TYR A 123 0.12 -1.84 -9.41
C TYR A 123 -0.57 -1.22 -8.21
N TYR A 124 -1.58 -1.89 -7.67
CA TYR A 124 -2.30 -1.40 -6.50
C TYR A 124 -2.57 -2.49 -5.46
N SER A 125 -2.74 -2.05 -4.23
CA SER A 125 -3.22 -2.85 -3.09
C SER A 125 -3.89 -1.94 -2.06
N GLY A 126 -4.75 -2.46 -1.19
CA GLY A 126 -5.37 -1.66 -0.14
C GLY A 126 -5.96 -2.44 1.02
N SER A 127 -6.22 -1.70 2.11
CA SER A 127 -7.08 -2.07 3.24
C SER A 127 -8.47 -1.48 3.00
N TYR A 128 -9.49 -2.33 2.93
CA TYR A 128 -10.84 -1.91 2.55
C TYR A 128 -11.92 -2.70 3.30
N HIS A 129 -13.12 -2.15 3.37
CA HIS A 129 -14.32 -2.90 3.73
C HIS A 129 -15.38 -2.72 2.65
N TYR A 130 -16.39 -3.59 2.66
CA TYR A 130 -17.53 -3.45 1.76
C TYR A 130 -18.54 -2.49 2.37
N MET A 131 -18.96 -1.50 1.59
CA MET A 131 -20.11 -0.65 1.87
C MET A 131 -21.19 -0.93 0.84
N GLU A 132 -22.45 -0.79 1.23
CA GLU A 132 -23.58 -0.93 0.31
C GLU A 132 -23.93 0.44 -0.26
N ASN A 133 -24.05 0.55 -1.58
CA ASN A 133 -24.47 1.78 -2.23
C ASN A 133 -26.01 1.93 -2.22
N ARG A 134 -26.52 3.03 -2.77
CA ARG A 134 -27.97 3.31 -2.83
C ARG A 134 -28.77 2.29 -3.64
N GLU A 135 -28.12 1.52 -4.50
CA GLU A 135 -28.72 0.46 -5.32
C GLU A 135 -28.61 -0.93 -4.67
N GLY A 136 -28.06 -1.04 -3.45
CA GLY A 136 -27.85 -2.31 -2.77
C GLY A 136 -26.58 -3.07 -3.19
N LYS A 137 -25.71 -2.46 -4.02
CA LYS A 137 -24.47 -3.09 -4.49
C LYS A 137 -23.35 -2.89 -3.48
N LYS A 138 -22.55 -3.94 -3.27
CA LYS A 138 -21.36 -3.88 -2.42
C LYS A 138 -20.19 -3.25 -3.17
N GLU A 139 -19.68 -2.14 -2.63
CA GLU A 139 -18.53 -1.42 -3.14
C GLU A 139 -17.38 -1.45 -2.13
N ARG A 140 -16.15 -1.41 -2.62
CA ARG A 140 -14.99 -1.29 -1.73
C ARG A 140 -14.79 0.14 -1.29
N SER A 141 -14.76 0.35 0.01
CA SER A 141 -14.35 1.61 0.61
C SER A 141 -12.99 1.43 1.27
N TYR A 142 -11.97 2.08 0.71
CA TYR A 142 -10.59 1.98 1.16
C TYR A 142 -10.31 2.88 2.34
N GLU A 143 -9.77 2.31 3.41
CA GLU A 143 -9.11 3.07 4.48
C GLU A 143 -7.72 3.53 4.02
N LYS A 144 -7.00 2.64 3.34
CA LYS A 144 -5.70 2.93 2.75
C LYS A 144 -5.58 2.21 1.41
N ILE A 145 -5.16 2.93 0.37
CA ILE A 145 -4.87 2.37 -0.95
C ILE A 145 -3.48 2.80 -1.39
N LEU A 146 -2.77 1.89 -2.04
CA LEU A 146 -1.41 2.08 -2.51
C LEU A 146 -1.40 1.97 -4.02
N PHE A 147 -0.62 2.84 -4.66
CA PHE A 147 -0.30 2.76 -6.08
C PHE A 147 1.22 2.72 -6.24
N LEU A 148 1.73 1.64 -6.82
CA LEU A 148 3.12 1.49 -7.20
C LEU A 148 3.23 1.78 -8.70
N ASP A 149 3.84 2.91 -9.02
CA ASP A 149 4.14 3.33 -10.38
C ASP A 149 5.58 2.95 -10.72
N LEU A 150 5.73 1.96 -11.61
CA LEU A 150 7.05 1.49 -12.04
C LEU A 150 7.74 2.48 -12.99
N LYS A 151 6.98 3.34 -13.68
CA LYS A 151 7.54 4.32 -14.61
C LYS A 151 8.33 5.37 -13.86
N SER A 152 7.75 5.92 -12.80
CA SER A 152 8.38 6.93 -11.94
C SER A 152 9.16 6.35 -10.76
N ASN A 153 9.08 5.02 -10.54
CA ASN A 153 9.60 4.35 -9.35
C ASN A 153 9.06 4.96 -8.04
N LYS A 154 7.77 5.32 -8.05
CA LYS A 154 7.09 5.93 -6.90
C LYS A 154 6.04 4.99 -6.32
N LEU A 155 5.89 5.05 -5.00
CA LEU A 155 4.81 4.44 -4.26
C LEU A 155 3.98 5.55 -3.62
N HIS A 156 2.73 5.65 -4.04
CA HIS A 156 1.75 6.58 -3.48
C HIS A 156 0.90 5.83 -2.47
N VAL A 157 0.80 6.36 -1.24
CA VAL A 157 0.00 5.80 -0.16
C VAL A 157 -1.09 6.80 0.19
N PHE A 158 -2.32 6.49 -0.20
CA PHE A 158 -3.51 7.28 0.11
C PHE A 158 -4.14 6.74 1.39
N LYS A 159 -4.39 7.60 2.36
CA LYS A 159 -5.07 7.27 3.61
C LYS A 159 -6.32 8.14 3.77
N ASP A 160 -7.49 7.52 3.87
CA ASP A 160 -8.76 8.22 4.06
C ASP A 160 -8.74 8.98 5.39
N ILE A 161 -9.00 10.29 5.35
CA ILE A 161 -9.00 11.16 6.54
C ILE A 161 -10.33 11.11 7.30
N ASN A 162 -11.41 10.68 6.65
CA ASN A 162 -12.74 10.65 7.26
C ASN A 162 -12.96 9.41 8.14
N LYS A 163 -12.06 8.43 8.08
CA LYS A 163 -12.14 7.25 8.95
C LYS A 163 -11.35 7.47 10.23
N LEU A 164 -12.04 8.09 11.19
CA LEU A 164 -11.68 8.05 12.60
C LEU A 164 -11.83 6.60 13.11
N TRP A 165 -10.85 6.18 13.89
CA TRP A 165 -10.58 4.84 14.40
C TRP A 165 -11.80 4.16 15.05
#